data_AF-A0A937X1K7-F1
#
_entry.id   AF-A0A937X1K7-F1
#
_cell.length_a   1.000
_cell.length_b   1.000
_cell.length_c   1.000
_cell.angle_alpha   90.00
_cell.angle_beta   90.00
_cell.angle_gamma   90.00
#
_symmetry.space_group_name_H-M   'P 1'
#
loop_
_entity.id
_entity.type
_entity.pdbx_description
1 polymer ?
#
loop_
_entity_poly.entity_id
_entity_poly.type
_entity_poly.pdbx_seq_one_letter_code
_entity_poly.pdbx_strand_id
1 'polypeptide(L)'
;MPIVTLPLLAGWILLANHTHTQASPDSTLRVADLDALAKDKGVQAVVITDHDNVRAVLDPAFHASSSVRFIEGEEWGNILDRNFVGHVGLIGLKGDFDVESSLPVEEALSQAKSRGALAVINHPFNWLLARRGKDIPRDAGGVEVWNQAWNDLTMRNDQALKWWDAGLRGGRRLVAVGGADVHGIRIW
;
A
#
# COMPACT_ATOMS: atom_id res chain seq x y z
N MET A 1 3.42 -25.55 9.03
CA MET A 1 2.70 -24.70 10.01
C MET A 1 1.23 -24.66 9.63
N PRO A 2 0.27 -24.74 10.56
CA PRO A 2 -1.13 -24.64 10.17
C PRO A 2 -1.41 -23.19 9.76
N ILE A 3 -1.92 -23.02 8.54
CA ILE A 3 -2.49 -21.75 8.10
C ILE A 3 -3.68 -21.51 9.02
N VAL A 4 -3.59 -20.51 9.90
CA VAL A 4 -4.74 -20.05 10.67
C VAL A 4 -5.69 -19.39 9.67
N THR A 5 -6.66 -20.16 9.18
CA THR A 5 -7.82 -19.62 8.48
C THR A 5 -8.73 -19.01 9.54
N LEU A 6 -8.52 -17.73 9.83
CA LEU A 6 -9.57 -16.94 10.46
C LEU A 6 -10.80 -17.03 9.55
N PRO A 7 -11.99 -17.40 10.07
CA PRO A 7 -13.20 -17.36 9.27
C PRO A 7 -13.30 -15.96 8.68
N LEU A 8 -13.65 -15.86 7.39
CA LEU A 8 -14.05 -14.59 6.79
C LEU A 8 -15.17 -14.04 7.67
N LEU A 9 -14.84 -13.11 8.56
CA LEU A 9 -15.80 -12.46 9.41
C LEU A 9 -16.76 -11.76 8.46
N ALA A 10 -18.03 -12.17 8.45
CA ALA A 10 -19.07 -11.37 7.85
C ALA A 10 -19.09 -10.02 8.59
N GLY A 11 -18.64 -8.95 7.93
CA GLY A 11 -18.55 -7.64 8.54
C GLY A 11 -17.51 -6.72 7.89
N TRP A 12 -17.53 -5.46 8.31
CA TRP A 12 -16.50 -4.48 7.95
C TRP A 12 -15.26 -4.70 8.81
N ILE A 13 -14.08 -4.63 8.20
CA ILE A 13 -12.79 -4.67 8.89
C ILE A 13 -12.18 -3.28 8.80
N LEU A 14 -11.75 -2.72 9.94
CA LEU A 14 -10.93 -1.52 9.91
C LEU A 14 -9.49 -1.88 9.56
N LEU A 15 -9.07 -1.52 8.35
CA LEU A 15 -7.74 -1.77 7.79
C LEU A 15 -6.92 -0.47 7.77
N ALA A 16 -5.71 -0.50 8.31
CA ALA A 16 -4.69 0.51 8.02
C ALA A 16 -3.87 0.02 6.83
N ASN A 17 -4.11 0.61 5.66
CA ASN A 17 -3.33 0.36 4.46
C ASN A 17 -2.22 1.41 4.32
N HIS A 18 -1.15 1.03 3.61
CA HIS A 18 -0.02 1.89 3.29
C HIS A 18 0.68 2.39 4.56
N THR A 19 1.56 1.56 5.12
CA THR A 19 2.29 1.87 6.36
C THR A 19 3.74 1.46 6.22
N HIS A 20 4.63 2.20 6.87
CA HIS A 20 6.08 2.01 6.74
C HIS A 20 6.73 1.71 8.07
N THR A 21 7.78 0.91 8.05
CA THR A 21 8.60 0.56 9.21
C THR A 21 10.05 0.96 9.00
N GLN A 22 10.91 0.71 9.99
CA GLN A 22 12.36 0.86 9.89
C GLN A 22 13.02 -0.02 8.80
N ALA A 23 12.26 -0.90 8.13
CA ALA A 23 12.74 -1.55 6.92
C ALA A 23 12.73 -0.60 5.70
N SER A 24 12.02 0.52 5.77
CA SER A 24 12.15 1.67 4.86
C SER A 24 13.11 2.71 5.43
N PRO A 25 13.91 3.37 4.56
CA PRO A 25 14.92 4.34 5.00
C PRO A 25 14.35 5.63 5.61
N ASP A 26 13.08 5.93 5.37
CA ASP A 26 12.38 7.15 5.74
C ASP A 26 11.36 6.98 6.87
N SER A 27 11.18 5.77 7.40
CA SER A 27 10.33 5.51 8.55
C SER A 27 11.12 5.20 9.82
N THR A 28 10.53 5.62 10.94
CA THR A 28 11.07 5.41 12.29
C THR A 28 10.29 4.37 13.09
N LEU A 29 9.19 3.85 12.55
CA LEU A 29 8.28 2.94 13.23
C LEU A 29 8.82 1.50 13.23
N ARG A 30 8.80 0.83 14.38
CA ARG A 30 8.99 -0.62 14.43
C ARG A 30 7.66 -1.30 14.13
N VAL A 31 7.70 -2.57 13.72
CA VAL A 31 6.48 -3.38 13.60
C VAL A 31 5.68 -3.42 14.91
N ALA A 32 6.36 -3.45 16.06
CA ALA A 32 5.72 -3.37 17.37
C ALA A 32 5.03 -2.01 17.65
N ASP A 33 5.54 -0.91 17.09
CA ASP A 33 4.88 0.40 17.21
C ASP A 33 3.60 0.41 16.37
N LEU A 34 3.63 -0.23 15.19
CA LEU A 34 2.45 -0.43 14.37
C LEU A 34 1.36 -1.24 15.07
N ASP A 35 1.75 -2.33 15.74
CA ASP A 35 0.84 -3.17 16.51
C ASP A 35 0.18 -2.39 17.67
N ALA A 36 0.96 -1.62 18.41
CA ALA A 36 0.46 -0.81 19.52
C ALA A 36 -0.54 0.26 19.05
N LEU A 37 -0.22 0.96 17.96
CA LEU A 37 -1.08 2.00 17.40
C LEU A 37 -2.35 1.41 16.81
N ALA A 38 -2.26 0.27 16.12
CA ALA A 38 -3.43 -0.43 15.62
C ALA A 38 -4.39 -0.85 16.75
N LYS A 39 -3.85 -1.39 17.86
CA LYS A 39 -4.64 -1.73 19.05
C LYS A 39 -5.33 -0.52 19.68
N ASP A 40 -4.61 0.59 19.84
CA ASP A 40 -5.15 1.84 20.39
C ASP A 40 -6.33 2.39 19.55
N LYS A 41 -6.22 2.29 18.22
CA LYS A 41 -7.23 2.80 17.28
C LYS A 41 -8.33 1.79 16.94
N GLY A 42 -8.26 0.56 17.44
CA GLY A 42 -9.18 -0.52 17.07
C GLY A 42 -9.03 -0.98 15.61
N VAL A 43 -7.88 -0.73 14.99
CA VAL A 43 -7.53 -1.26 13.67
C VAL A 43 -7.30 -2.76 13.80
N GLN A 44 -7.92 -3.52 12.91
CA GLN A 44 -7.95 -4.98 12.96
C GLN A 44 -6.92 -5.62 12.02
N ALA A 45 -6.47 -4.89 11.01
CA ALA A 45 -5.45 -5.32 10.08
C ALA A 45 -4.57 -4.15 9.65
N VAL A 46 -3.29 -4.42 9.41
CA VAL A 46 -2.30 -3.45 8.96
C VAL A 46 -1.56 -4.02 7.76
N VAL A 47 -1.50 -3.29 6.65
CA VAL A 47 -0.62 -3.61 5.52
C VAL A 47 0.67 -2.84 5.68
N ILE A 48 1.78 -3.56 5.82
CA ILE A 48 3.12 -2.96 5.83
C ILE A 48 3.62 -3.00 4.39
N THR A 49 3.97 -1.83 3.85
CA THR A 49 4.35 -1.62 2.45
C THR A 49 5.65 -0.82 2.41
N ASP A 50 6.70 -1.38 3.00
CA ASP A 50 8.01 -0.74 2.98
C ASP A 50 8.52 -0.53 1.54
N HIS A 51 9.33 0.52 1.34
CA HIS A 51 9.84 0.91 0.02
C HIS A 51 10.70 -0.17 -0.62
N ASP A 52 10.26 -0.69 -1.78
CA ASP A 52 10.97 -1.67 -2.61
C ASP A 52 11.43 -2.93 -1.85
N ASN A 53 10.77 -3.28 -0.73
CA ASN A 53 11.09 -4.49 0.00
C ASN A 53 9.95 -5.02 0.88
N VAL A 54 10.02 -6.30 1.23
CA VAL A 54 9.10 -6.97 2.17
C VAL A 54 9.74 -7.32 3.51
N ARG A 55 10.91 -6.74 3.86
CA ARG A 55 11.76 -7.22 4.97
C ARG A 55 11.09 -7.15 6.35
N ALA A 56 10.03 -6.35 6.52
CA ALA A 56 9.26 -6.32 7.75
C ALA A 56 8.70 -7.69 8.17
N VAL A 57 8.47 -8.61 7.22
CA VAL A 57 8.02 -9.99 7.53
C VAL A 57 9.06 -10.79 8.32
N LEU A 58 10.33 -10.38 8.28
CA LEU A 58 11.41 -11.03 9.04
C LEU A 58 11.45 -10.57 10.51
N ASP A 59 10.77 -9.46 10.86
CA ASP A 59 10.65 -9.03 12.25
C ASP A 59 9.72 -9.99 13.01
N PRO A 60 10.16 -10.61 14.12
CA PRO A 60 9.30 -11.50 14.91
C PRO A 60 7.97 -10.87 15.33
N ALA A 61 7.93 -9.54 15.53
CA ALA A 61 6.71 -8.82 15.89
C ALA A 61 5.62 -8.88 14.80
N PHE A 62 6.00 -9.08 13.52
CA PHE A 62 5.06 -9.23 12.41
C PHE A 62 4.14 -10.44 12.59
N HIS A 63 4.64 -11.50 13.22
CA HIS A 63 3.90 -12.74 13.45
C HIS A 63 3.41 -12.90 14.90
N ALA A 64 3.80 -12.00 15.81
CA ALA A 64 3.53 -12.14 17.23
C ALA A 64 2.15 -11.63 17.66
N SER A 65 1.51 -10.75 16.87
CA SER A 65 0.23 -10.16 17.27
C SER A 65 -0.92 -11.15 17.19
N SER A 66 -1.71 -11.23 18.27
CA SER A 66 -2.92 -12.05 18.35
C SER A 66 -4.21 -11.30 18.04
N SER A 67 -4.16 -9.96 17.95
CA SER A 67 -5.35 -9.10 17.78
C SER A 67 -5.30 -8.24 16.53
N VAL A 68 -4.12 -7.99 15.96
CA VAL A 68 -3.93 -7.24 14.72
C VAL A 68 -3.38 -8.18 13.67
N ARG A 69 -4.01 -8.23 12.50
CA ARG A 69 -3.52 -9.00 11.37
C ARG A 69 -2.55 -8.16 10.55
N PHE A 70 -1.26 -8.49 10.61
CA PHE A 70 -0.30 -7.96 9.65
C PHE A 70 -0.44 -8.64 8.28
N ILE A 71 -0.39 -7.83 7.23
CA ILE A 71 -0.46 -8.23 5.83
C ILE A 71 0.83 -7.74 5.17
N GLU A 72 1.53 -8.68 4.53
CA GLU A 72 2.75 -8.41 3.77
C GLU A 72 2.40 -7.58 2.54
N GLY A 73 3.23 -6.58 2.27
CA GLY A 73 3.17 -5.81 1.05
C GLY A 73 4.46 -5.03 0.83
N GLU A 74 4.49 -4.35 -0.30
CA GLU A 74 5.64 -3.60 -0.77
C GLU A 74 5.12 -2.31 -1.38
N GLU A 75 5.70 -1.15 -1.03
CA GLU A 75 5.51 0.04 -1.85
C GLU A 75 6.57 0.03 -2.94
N TRP A 76 6.19 -0.58 -4.07
CA TRP A 76 7.04 -0.69 -5.24
C TRP A 76 7.13 0.66 -5.93
N GLY A 77 8.32 1.23 -5.99
CA GLY A 77 8.59 2.52 -6.61
C GLY A 77 9.27 2.38 -7.95
N ASN A 78 8.77 3.11 -8.96
CA ASN A 78 9.43 3.17 -10.26
C ASN A 78 9.74 4.61 -10.66
N ILE A 79 11.00 4.84 -11.00
CA ILE A 79 11.49 6.14 -11.52
C ILE A 79 12.15 6.01 -12.90
N LEU A 80 12.23 4.80 -13.44
CA LEU A 80 13.00 4.47 -14.64
C LEU A 80 12.10 4.30 -15.88
N ASP A 81 10.87 3.86 -15.70
CA ASP A 81 9.89 3.65 -16.77
C ASP A 81 9.27 4.98 -17.18
N ARG A 82 9.37 5.32 -18.47
CA ARG A 82 8.80 6.56 -19.01
C ARG A 82 7.28 6.53 -19.09
N ASN A 83 6.67 5.35 -19.01
CA ASN A 83 5.22 5.17 -19.06
C ASN A 83 4.59 5.34 -17.68
N PHE A 84 5.32 5.01 -16.61
CA PHE A 84 4.86 5.15 -15.24
C PHE A 84 6.01 5.52 -14.31
N VAL A 85 5.89 6.69 -13.68
CA VAL A 85 6.75 7.12 -12.58
C VAL A 85 5.86 7.36 -11.37
N GLY A 86 6.11 6.63 -10.29
CA GLY A 86 5.29 6.67 -9.09
C GLY A 86 5.42 5.40 -8.27
N HIS A 87 4.54 5.26 -7.29
CA HIS A 87 4.53 4.11 -6.37
C HIS A 87 3.25 3.28 -6.50
N VAL A 88 3.40 1.97 -6.30
CA VAL A 88 2.30 1.01 -6.29
C VAL A 88 2.42 0.14 -5.04
N GLY A 89 1.42 0.16 -4.18
CA GLY A 89 1.27 -0.79 -3.08
C GLY A 89 0.91 -2.18 -3.62
N LEU A 90 1.81 -3.14 -3.45
CA LEU A 90 1.62 -4.54 -3.79
C LEU A 90 1.11 -5.28 -2.54
N ILE A 91 -0.20 -5.28 -2.32
CA ILE A 91 -0.82 -5.75 -1.08
C ILE A 91 -1.01 -7.28 -1.11
N GLY A 92 -0.56 -7.98 -0.07
CA GLY A 92 -0.68 -9.44 0.04
C GLY A 92 0.30 -10.19 -0.86
N LEU A 93 1.45 -9.57 -1.14
CA LEU A 93 2.52 -10.13 -1.96
C LEU A 93 3.09 -11.38 -1.27
N LYS A 94 2.82 -12.58 -1.79
CA LYS A 94 3.29 -13.82 -1.16
C LYS A 94 4.73 -14.13 -1.54
N GLY A 95 5.49 -14.67 -0.60
CA GLY A 95 6.86 -15.11 -0.80
C GLY A 95 7.84 -14.09 -0.23
N ASP A 96 9.00 -14.56 0.18
CA ASP A 96 9.99 -13.86 1.01
C ASP A 96 10.97 -12.98 0.20
N PHE A 97 10.56 -12.48 -0.95
CA PHE A 97 11.37 -11.64 -1.84
C PHE A 97 10.58 -10.48 -2.42
N ASP A 98 11.23 -9.36 -2.70
CA ASP A 98 10.63 -8.17 -3.31
C ASP A 98 10.35 -8.31 -4.81
N VAL A 99 9.59 -7.38 -5.36
CA VAL A 99 9.49 -7.15 -6.80
C VAL A 99 10.51 -6.07 -7.16
N GLU A 100 11.44 -6.36 -8.06
CA GLU A 100 12.52 -5.41 -8.33
C GLU A 100 11.97 -4.09 -8.93
N SER A 101 12.33 -2.95 -8.32
CA SER A 101 11.95 -1.60 -8.79
C SER A 101 12.49 -1.23 -10.17
N SER A 102 13.47 -2.00 -10.68
CA SER A 102 14.04 -1.80 -12.01
C SER A 102 13.20 -2.38 -13.16
N LEU A 103 12.22 -3.24 -12.84
CA LEU A 103 11.38 -3.88 -13.84
C LEU A 103 10.46 -2.85 -14.54
N PRO A 104 10.11 -3.07 -15.82
CA PRO A 104 9.00 -2.37 -16.46
C PRO A 104 7.71 -2.54 -15.65
N VAL A 105 6.87 -1.51 -15.59
CA VAL A 105 5.70 -1.51 -14.70
C VAL A 105 4.76 -2.70 -14.94
N GLU A 106 4.49 -3.04 -16.20
CA GLU A 106 3.61 -4.17 -16.53
C GLU A 106 4.23 -5.53 -16.13
N GLU A 107 5.55 -5.66 -16.17
CA GLU A 107 6.25 -6.87 -15.73
C GLU A 107 6.21 -7.01 -14.21
N ALA A 108 6.50 -5.92 -13.48
CA ALA A 108 6.42 -5.87 -12.03
C ALA A 108 5.01 -6.23 -11.52
N LEU A 109 3.97 -5.63 -12.12
CA LEU A 109 2.59 -5.92 -11.71
C LEU A 109 2.14 -7.33 -12.10
N SER A 110 2.56 -7.84 -13.25
CA SER A 110 2.32 -9.23 -13.62
C SER A 110 2.95 -10.20 -12.62
N GLN A 111 4.20 -9.96 -12.22
CA GLN A 111 4.89 -10.74 -11.20
C GLN A 111 4.17 -10.66 -9.85
N ALA A 112 3.82 -9.47 -9.38
CA ALA A 112 3.09 -9.26 -8.14
C ALA A 112 1.73 -9.99 -8.14
N LYS A 113 0.97 -9.87 -9.24
CA LYS A 113 -0.32 -10.54 -9.43
C LYS A 113 -0.18 -12.07 -9.45
N SER A 114 0.87 -12.60 -10.07
CA SER A 114 1.16 -14.05 -10.06
C SER A 114 1.40 -14.58 -8.64
N ARG A 115 1.88 -13.71 -7.74
CA ARG A 115 2.10 -13.97 -6.31
C ARG A 115 0.86 -13.67 -5.46
N GLY A 116 -0.26 -13.31 -6.08
CA GLY A 116 -1.54 -13.04 -5.42
C GLY A 116 -1.68 -11.64 -4.84
N ALA A 117 -0.78 -10.71 -5.18
CA ALA A 117 -0.87 -9.34 -4.72
C ALA A 117 -1.98 -8.57 -5.43
N LEU A 118 -2.65 -7.68 -4.69
CA LEU A 118 -3.47 -6.61 -5.24
C LEU A 118 -2.60 -5.37 -5.45
N ALA A 119 -2.50 -4.90 -6.68
CA ALA A 119 -1.81 -3.65 -7.01
C ALA A 119 -2.73 -2.44 -6.74
N VAL A 120 -2.28 -1.52 -5.88
CA VAL A 120 -2.94 -0.26 -5.55
C VAL A 120 -2.02 0.88 -5.92
N ILE A 121 -2.48 1.80 -6.76
CA ILE A 121 -1.71 3.00 -7.11
C ILE A 121 -1.69 3.93 -5.90
N ASN A 122 -0.50 4.21 -5.37
CA ASN A 122 -0.32 5.06 -4.20
C ASN A 122 -0.26 6.53 -4.62
N HIS A 123 -0.82 7.41 -3.78
CA HIS A 123 -0.78 8.88 -3.86
C HIS A 123 -0.57 9.44 -5.29
N PRO A 124 -1.47 9.12 -6.25
CA PRO A 124 -1.21 9.23 -7.71
C PRO A 124 -0.96 10.66 -8.22
N PHE A 125 -1.27 11.67 -7.41
CA PHE A 125 -1.10 13.09 -7.72
C PHE A 125 -0.16 13.80 -6.76
N ASN A 126 0.66 13.06 -6.00
CA ASN A 126 1.73 13.62 -5.18
C ASN A 126 2.67 14.45 -6.05
N TRP A 127 2.70 15.77 -5.83
CA TRP A 127 3.41 16.68 -6.72
C TRP A 127 4.94 16.60 -6.60
N LEU A 128 5.47 16.05 -5.49
CA LEU A 128 6.91 15.81 -5.32
C LEU A 128 7.41 14.66 -6.19
N LEU A 129 6.53 13.69 -6.48
CA LEU A 129 6.80 12.52 -7.31
C LEU A 129 6.25 12.68 -8.74
N ALA A 130 5.53 13.77 -9.02
CA ALA A 130 4.80 13.94 -10.26
C ALA A 130 5.70 14.13 -11.50
N ARG A 131 6.00 13.02 -12.19
CA ARG A 131 6.06 13.00 -13.66
C ARG A 131 4.84 12.28 -14.21
N ARG A 132 3.76 13.05 -14.40
CA ARG A 132 2.58 12.80 -15.26
C ARG A 132 2.33 11.33 -15.64
N GLY A 133 1.72 10.57 -14.75
CA GLY A 133 1.04 9.32 -15.09
C GLY A 133 -0.23 9.60 -15.89
N LYS A 134 -0.16 9.51 -17.22
CA LYS A 134 -1.36 9.48 -18.06
C LYS A 134 -1.93 8.07 -18.17
N ASP A 135 -1.09 7.07 -17.97
CA ASP A 135 -1.46 5.66 -18.10
C ASP A 135 -1.43 4.99 -16.74
N ILE A 136 -2.58 4.43 -16.39
CA ILE A 136 -2.73 3.53 -15.26
C ILE A 136 -2.19 2.19 -15.72
N PRO A 137 -1.32 1.55 -14.93
CA PRO A 137 -0.94 0.18 -15.21
C PRO A 137 -2.19 -0.70 -15.34
N ARG A 138 -2.24 -1.54 -16.37
CA ARG A 138 -3.47 -2.27 -16.74
C ARG A 138 -3.97 -3.20 -15.63
N ASP A 139 -3.03 -3.74 -14.86
CA ASP A 139 -3.28 -4.70 -13.79
C ASP A 139 -3.50 -4.06 -12.40
N ALA A 140 -3.59 -2.73 -12.33
CA ALA A 140 -4.00 -2.05 -11.10
C ALA A 140 -5.45 -2.44 -10.72
N GLY A 141 -5.65 -2.84 -9.47
CA GLY A 141 -6.96 -3.16 -8.91
C GLY A 141 -7.54 -2.06 -8.02
N GLY A 142 -6.69 -1.14 -7.55
CA GLY A 142 -7.10 -0.01 -6.72
C GLY A 142 -6.28 1.25 -6.94
N VAL A 143 -6.74 2.34 -6.34
CA VAL A 143 -6.05 3.63 -6.30
C VAL A 143 -6.37 4.36 -5.01
N GLU A 144 -5.37 4.99 -4.43
CA GLU A 144 -5.57 5.88 -3.31
C GLU A 144 -6.27 7.17 -3.77
N VAL A 145 -7.48 7.36 -3.24
CA VAL A 145 -8.24 8.63 -3.39
C VAL A 145 -8.13 9.50 -2.14
N TRP A 146 -7.54 8.94 -1.09
CA TRP A 146 -7.27 9.58 0.18
C TRP A 146 -5.95 9.04 0.72
N ASN A 147 -4.92 9.87 0.79
CA ASN A 147 -3.65 9.57 1.43
C ASN A 147 -3.35 10.66 2.47
N GLN A 148 -2.92 10.28 3.68
CA GLN A 148 -2.68 11.18 4.80
C GLN A 148 -3.88 12.11 5.09
N ALA A 149 -3.63 13.33 5.60
CA ALA A 149 -4.68 14.30 5.86
C ALA A 149 -5.33 14.77 4.54
N TRP A 150 -6.66 14.91 4.51
CA TRP A 150 -7.40 15.31 3.31
C TRP A 150 -6.86 16.62 2.67
N ASN A 151 -6.52 17.59 3.51
CA ASN A 151 -6.04 18.91 3.08
C ASN A 151 -4.51 18.98 2.87
N ASP A 152 -3.82 17.83 2.84
CA ASP A 152 -2.40 17.81 2.46
C ASP A 152 -2.25 18.22 1.00
N LEU A 153 -1.67 19.41 0.80
CA LEU A 153 -1.46 19.99 -0.53
C LEU A 153 -0.44 19.18 -1.36
N THR A 154 0.34 18.32 -0.70
CA THR A 154 1.28 17.40 -1.31
C THR A 154 0.56 16.26 -1.99
N MET A 155 -0.38 15.62 -1.31
CA MET A 155 -1.08 14.42 -1.79
C MET A 155 -2.11 14.69 -2.89
N ARG A 156 -2.71 15.89 -2.91
CA ARG A 156 -3.74 16.28 -3.91
C ARG A 156 -4.92 15.29 -3.94
N ASN A 157 -5.41 14.89 -2.77
CA ASN A 157 -6.52 13.93 -2.61
C ASN A 157 -7.78 14.31 -3.39
N ASP A 158 -8.09 15.61 -3.47
CA ASP A 158 -9.24 16.10 -4.24
C ASP A 158 -9.09 15.81 -5.75
N GLN A 159 -7.88 15.90 -6.29
CA GLN A 159 -7.57 15.56 -7.67
C GLN A 159 -7.63 14.05 -7.89
N ALA A 160 -7.11 13.26 -6.94
CA ALA A 160 -7.20 11.79 -6.97
C ALA A 160 -8.66 11.32 -7.01
N LEU A 161 -9.50 11.85 -6.11
CA LEU A 161 -10.92 11.52 -6.05
C LEU A 161 -11.67 11.91 -7.33
N LYS A 162 -11.44 13.13 -7.86
CA LYS A 162 -12.07 13.59 -9.12
C LYS A 162 -11.68 12.71 -10.31
N TRP A 163 -10.41 12.35 -10.41
CA TRP A 163 -9.92 11.50 -11.49
C TRP A 163 -10.47 10.08 -11.39
N TRP A 164 -10.57 9.53 -10.17
CA TRP A 164 -11.16 8.23 -9.93
C TRP A 164 -12.66 8.22 -10.26
N ASP A 165 -13.44 9.20 -9.81
CA ASP A 165 -14.88 9.31 -10.11
C ASP A 165 -15.14 9.45 -11.61
N ALA A 166 -14.36 10.29 -12.31
CA ALA A 166 -14.45 10.41 -13.76
C ALA A 166 -14.13 9.09 -14.47
N GLY A 167 -13.09 8.39 -14.02
CA GLY A 167 -12.74 7.06 -14.52
C GLY A 167 -13.85 6.03 -14.28
N LEU A 168 -14.43 6.01 -13.08
CA LEU A 168 -15.52 5.11 -12.71
C LEU A 168 -16.76 5.32 -13.59
N ARG A 169 -17.15 6.58 -13.80
CA ARG A 169 -18.24 6.96 -14.74
C ARG A 169 -17.92 6.59 -16.18
N GLY A 170 -16.64 6.65 -16.57
CA GLY A 170 -16.14 6.21 -17.86
C GLY A 170 -15.99 4.70 -18.03
N GLY A 171 -16.40 3.90 -17.03
CA GLY A 171 -16.37 2.44 -17.10
C GLY A 171 -15.14 1.77 -16.48
N ARG A 172 -14.16 2.54 -16.00
CA ARG A 172 -13.02 1.99 -15.25
C ARG A 172 -13.49 1.35 -13.94
N ARG A 173 -12.80 0.31 -13.49
CA ARG A 173 -13.10 -0.41 -12.25
C ARG A 173 -11.83 -0.49 -11.41
N LEU A 174 -11.61 0.54 -10.60
CA LEU A 174 -10.58 0.56 -9.57
C LEU A 174 -11.27 0.73 -8.22
N VAL A 175 -10.84 -0.03 -7.22
CA VAL A 175 -11.27 0.17 -5.84
C VAL A 175 -10.68 1.50 -5.34
N ALA A 176 -11.52 2.36 -4.78
CA ALA A 176 -11.05 3.54 -4.04
C ALA A 176 -10.47 3.09 -2.70
N VAL A 177 -9.22 3.47 -2.42
CA VAL A 177 -8.50 3.08 -1.22
C VAL A 177 -8.13 4.34 -0.42
N GLY A 178 -8.12 4.21 0.91
CA GLY A 178 -7.48 5.15 1.82
C GLY A 178 -6.13 4.62 2.28
N GLY A 179 -5.09 5.45 2.27
CA GLY A 179 -3.74 5.13 2.74
C GLY A 179 -3.32 6.03 3.89
N ALA A 180 -2.74 5.44 4.93
CA ALA A 180 -2.24 6.21 6.08
C ALA A 180 -0.88 6.85 5.77
N ASP A 181 -0.03 6.15 5.01
CA ASP A 181 1.32 6.53 4.59
C ASP A 181 2.21 6.97 5.77
N VAL A 182 2.09 6.19 6.85
CA VAL A 182 2.68 6.52 8.15
C VAL A 182 4.14 6.11 8.22
N HIS A 183 4.99 7.10 8.52
CA HIS A 183 6.44 6.95 8.69
C HIS A 183 6.91 7.22 10.14
N GLY A 184 5.99 7.62 11.02
CA GLY A 184 6.28 8.01 12.40
C GLY A 184 5.01 8.12 13.25
N ILE A 185 5.20 8.12 14.57
CA ILE A 185 4.08 8.10 15.54
C ILE A 185 3.18 9.35 15.44
N ARG A 186 3.71 10.47 14.91
CA ARG A 186 2.98 11.75 14.87
C ARG A 186 1.91 11.86 13.78
N ILE A 187 1.84 10.90 12.86
CA ILE A 187 1.09 11.03 11.59
C ILE A 187 0.04 9.93 11.35
N TRP A 188 -0.32 9.15 12.38
CA TRP A 188 -1.34 8.09 12.27
C TRP A 188 -2.76 8.57 12.57
#